data_AF-A0AA87Z796-F1
#
_entry.id   AF-A0AA87Z796-F1
#
_cell.length_a   1.000
_cell.length_b   1.000
_cell.length_c   1.000
_cell.angle_alpha   90.00
_cell.angle_beta   90.00
_cell.angle_gamma   90.00
#
_symmetry.space_group_name_H-M   'P 1'
#
loop_
_entity.id
_entity.type
_entity.pdbx_description
1 polymer ?
#
loop_
_entity_poly.entity_id
_entity_poly.type
_entity_poly.pdbx_seq_one_letter_code
_entity_poly.pdbx_strand_id
1 'polypeptide(L)'
;MPSINRPGCWSFIKGGFTLNLPSDFSPPLNNTPQEVNIAAASTSLQPFSDQQYIINTQRKRAVAVHVSNVQGERLQGATVTIKQLSKDFPFGSAIAKTILVNLPYQNWFVKRFNAEVFEDELK
;
A
#
# COMPACT_ATOMS: atom_id res chain seq x y z
N MET A 1 -10.32 -6.48 -6.97
CA MET A 1 -11.80 -6.35 -6.87
C MET A 1 -12.15 -4.90 -7.16
N PRO A 2 -12.97 -4.59 -8.17
CA PRO A 2 -13.33 -3.21 -8.46
C PRO A 2 -14.18 -2.65 -7.30
N SER A 3 -13.82 -1.46 -6.81
CA SER A 3 -14.62 -0.73 -5.82
C SER A 3 -15.92 -0.29 -6.46
N ILE A 4 -17.05 -0.84 -6.01
CA ILE A 4 -18.37 -0.40 -6.45
C ILE A 4 -18.67 0.93 -5.77
N ASN A 5 -18.78 2.00 -6.56
CA ASN A 5 -19.16 3.31 -6.06
C ASN A 5 -20.70 3.38 -5.95
N ARG A 6 -21.22 3.65 -4.74
CA ARG A 6 -22.66 3.82 -4.50
C ARG A 6 -22.95 5.32 -4.31
N PRO A 7 -24.04 5.85 -4.88
CA PRO A 7 -24.41 7.25 -4.68
C PRO A 7 -24.57 7.56 -3.17
N GLY A 8 -23.99 8.68 -2.73
CA GLY A 8 -23.98 9.11 -1.33
C GLY A 8 -22.94 8.42 -0.42
N CYS A 9 -22.13 7.49 -0.94
CA CYS A 9 -21.08 6.82 -0.17
C CYS A 9 -19.69 7.30 -0.58
N TRP A 10 -18.80 7.44 0.40
CA TRP A 10 -17.37 7.62 0.13
C TRP A 10 -16.76 6.29 -0.33
N SER A 11 -16.03 6.33 -1.44
CA SER A 11 -15.22 5.21 -1.92
C SER A 11 -13.77 5.66 -2.09
N PHE A 12 -12.84 4.77 -1.73
CA PHE A 12 -11.41 5.05 -1.84
C PHE A 12 -10.87 4.44 -3.12
N ILE A 13 -10.37 5.29 -4.02
CA ILE A 13 -9.74 4.88 -5.28
C ILE A 13 -8.24 5.06 -5.14
N LYS A 14 -7.48 4.00 -5.45
CA LYS A 14 -6.03 4.01 -5.44
C LYS A 14 -5.50 3.31 -6.68
N GLY A 15 -4.53 3.96 -7.34
CA GLY A 15 -3.85 3.44 -8.52
C GLY A 15 -2.38 3.84 -8.51
N GLY A 16 -1.64 3.36 -9.50
CA GLY A 16 -0.26 3.72 -9.76
C GLY A 16 -0.01 3.78 -11.26
N PHE A 17 0.95 4.58 -11.68
CA PHE A 17 1.40 4.70 -13.06
C PHE A 17 2.92 4.94 -13.08
N THR A 18 3.57 4.61 -14.19
CA THR A 18 5.00 4.84 -14.41
C THR A 18 5.18 5.87 -15.52
N LEU A 19 6.02 6.88 -15.29
CA LEU A 19 6.40 7.85 -16.31
C LEU A 19 7.79 7.49 -16.83
N ASN A 20 7.94 7.39 -18.15
CA ASN A 20 9.22 7.10 -18.79
C ASN A 20 10.13 8.33 -18.90
N LEU A 21 9.59 9.54 -18.69
CA LEU A 21 10.31 10.81 -18.75
C LEU A 21 9.80 11.74 -17.63
N PRO A 22 10.66 12.61 -17.04
CA PRO A 22 10.19 13.63 -16.11
C PRO A 22 9.23 14.56 -16.85
N SER A 23 7.98 14.61 -16.40
CA SER A 23 6.92 15.44 -16.99
C SER A 23 6.01 15.92 -15.86
N ASP A 24 5.54 17.16 -15.98
CA ASP A 24 4.48 17.71 -15.12
C ASP A 24 3.14 17.05 -15.47
N PHE A 25 2.97 15.80 -15.01
CA PHE A 25 1.77 15.01 -15.28
C PHE A 25 0.72 15.23 -14.21
N SER A 26 -0.46 15.69 -14.62
CA SER A 26 -1.65 15.79 -13.79
C SER A 26 -2.67 14.73 -14.26
N PRO A 27 -2.96 13.68 -13.48
CA PRO A 27 -3.91 12.65 -13.90
C PRO A 27 -5.34 13.25 -14.01
N PRO A 28 -6.01 13.13 -15.17
CA PRO A 28 -7.37 13.63 -15.34
C PRO A 28 -8.38 12.77 -14.57
N LEU A 29 -9.34 13.40 -13.91
CA LEU A 29 -10.50 12.75 -13.31
C LEU A 29 -11.73 13.05 -14.16
N ASN A 30 -12.18 12.08 -14.94
CA ASN A 30 -13.34 12.25 -15.82
C ASN A 30 -14.53 11.44 -15.31
N ASN A 31 -15.72 12.02 -15.42
CA ASN A 31 -16.98 11.30 -15.28
C ASN A 31 -17.36 10.64 -16.63
N THR A 32 -18.03 9.49 -16.55
CA THR A 32 -18.77 8.91 -17.69
C THR A 32 -19.93 9.84 -18.09
N PRO A 33 -20.50 9.75 -19.31
CA PRO A 33 -21.37 10.79 -19.90
C PRO A 33 -22.74 11.02 -19.24
N GLN A 34 -22.94 10.57 -18.01
CA GLN A 34 -24.07 10.94 -17.16
C GLN A 34 -23.55 11.98 -16.16
N GLU A 35 -24.08 13.20 -16.18
CA GLU A 35 -23.65 14.34 -15.36
C GLU A 35 -23.80 14.04 -13.85
N VAL A 36 -22.80 13.36 -13.27
CA VAL A 36 -22.70 13.08 -11.85
C VAL A 36 -21.68 14.04 -11.23
N ASN A 37 -22.09 14.77 -10.19
CA ASN A 37 -21.21 15.59 -9.39
C ASN A 37 -20.32 14.69 -8.51
N ILE A 38 -19.02 14.67 -8.79
CA ILE A 38 -18.03 13.90 -8.03
C ILE A 38 -17.26 14.86 -7.12
N ALA A 39 -17.32 14.63 -5.81
CA ALA A 39 -16.47 15.30 -4.84
C ALA A 39 -15.25 14.42 -4.52
N ALA A 40 -14.05 14.99 -4.63
CA ALA A 40 -12.81 14.34 -4.25
C ALA A 40 -12.20 15.08 -3.04
N ALA A 41 -11.75 14.31 -2.05
CA ALA A 41 -11.05 14.83 -0.88
C ALA A 41 -9.83 13.95 -0.60
N SER A 42 -8.80 14.53 0.03
CA SER A 42 -7.57 13.82 0.42
C SER A 42 -6.80 13.20 -0.76
N THR A 43 -6.69 13.92 -1.87
CA THR A 43 -5.85 13.51 -3.01
C THR A 43 -4.38 13.54 -2.61
N SER A 44 -3.64 12.47 -2.91
CA SER A 44 -2.21 12.38 -2.63
C SER A 44 -1.50 11.65 -3.74
N LEU A 45 -0.48 12.30 -4.32
CA LEU A 45 0.45 11.70 -5.26
C LEU A 45 1.80 11.61 -4.56
N GLN A 46 2.27 10.37 -4.35
CA GLN A 46 3.53 10.10 -3.68
C GLN A 46 4.31 9.06 -4.46
N PRO A 47 5.60 9.28 -4.74
CA PRO A 47 6.45 8.24 -5.27
C PRO A 47 6.55 7.09 -4.26
N PHE A 48 6.51 5.85 -4.75
CA PHE A 48 6.63 4.65 -3.93
C PHE A 48 7.57 3.65 -4.60
N SER A 49 8.21 2.79 -3.81
CA SER A 49 9.06 1.70 -4.34
C SER A 49 8.21 0.49 -4.77
N ASP A 50 8.76 -0.35 -5.65
CA ASP A 50 8.11 -1.60 -6.10
C ASP A 50 7.74 -2.52 -4.93
N GLN A 51 8.59 -2.56 -3.90
CA GLN A 51 8.29 -3.24 -2.65
C GLN A 51 7.00 -2.71 -1.99
N GLN A 52 6.87 -1.39 -1.90
CA GLN A 52 5.71 -0.74 -1.30
C GLN A 52 4.44 -1.01 -2.12
N TYR A 53 4.57 -1.15 -3.44
CA TYR A 53 3.48 -1.56 -4.34
C TYR A 53 2.99 -2.97 -4.04
N ILE A 54 3.88 -3.97 -3.99
CA ILE A 54 3.52 -5.37 -3.70
C ILE A 54 2.86 -5.49 -2.33
N ILE A 55 3.40 -4.82 -1.31
CA ILE A 55 2.80 -4.84 0.03
C ILE A 55 1.38 -4.27 0.00
N ASN A 56 1.19 -3.12 -0.65
CA ASN A 56 -0.12 -2.47 -0.72
C ASN A 56 -1.14 -3.25 -1.56
N THR A 57 -0.71 -3.95 -2.61
CA THR A 57 -1.62 -4.64 -3.54
C THR A 57 -1.90 -6.09 -3.17
N GLN A 58 -0.91 -6.81 -2.62
CA GLN A 58 -1.00 -8.25 -2.38
C GLN A 58 -1.10 -8.62 -0.90
N ARG A 59 -0.61 -7.78 0.02
CA ARG A 59 -0.50 -8.13 1.46
C ARG A 59 -1.40 -7.32 2.37
N LYS A 60 -1.76 -6.08 2.01
CA LYS A 60 -2.74 -5.30 2.79
C LYS A 60 -4.16 -5.83 2.60
N ARG A 61 -4.91 -5.86 3.71
CA ARG A 61 -6.32 -6.22 3.74
C ARG A 61 -7.16 -5.05 4.25
N ALA A 62 -8.40 -4.95 3.79
CA ALA A 62 -9.36 -4.03 4.36
C ALA A 62 -9.73 -4.48 5.78
N VAL A 63 -9.78 -3.53 6.71
CA VAL A 63 -10.21 -3.75 8.09
C VAL A 63 -11.30 -2.74 8.41
N ALA A 64 -12.36 -3.18 9.05
CA ALA A 64 -13.42 -2.33 9.57
C ALA A 64 -13.23 -2.16 11.08
N VAL A 65 -13.17 -0.92 11.56
CA VAL A 65 -13.08 -0.61 12.99
C VAL A 65 -14.45 -0.13 13.47
N HIS A 66 -14.98 -0.79 14.50
CA HIS A 66 -16.23 -0.41 15.15
C HIS A 66 -15.94 0.13 16.55
N VAL A 67 -16.51 1.28 16.88
CA VAL A 67 -16.33 1.95 18.17
C VAL A 67 -17.70 2.09 18.82
N SER A 68 -17.89 1.48 19.99
CA SER A 68 -19.15 1.45 20.72
C SER A 68 -18.96 1.70 22.22
N ASN A 69 -20.02 2.19 22.88
CA ASN A 69 -20.06 2.31 24.34
C ASN A 69 -20.28 0.95 25.02
N VAL A 70 -20.35 0.94 26.35
CA VAL A 70 -20.55 -0.31 27.13
C VAL A 70 -21.92 -0.95 26.88
N GLN A 71 -22.88 -0.20 26.35
CA GLN A 71 -24.20 -0.66 25.93
C GLN A 71 -24.24 -1.18 24.48
N GLY A 72 -23.12 -1.10 23.74
CA GLY A 72 -23.02 -1.54 22.34
C GLY A 72 -23.48 -0.49 21.31
N GLU A 73 -23.84 0.72 21.73
CA GLU A 73 -24.26 1.80 20.85
C GLU A 73 -23.04 2.46 20.18
N ARG A 74 -23.17 2.76 18.89
CA ARG A 74 -22.09 3.35 18.10
C ARG A 74 -21.76 4.77 18.58
N LEU A 75 -20.49 5.01 18.91
CA LEU A 75 -20.03 6.33 19.33
C LEU A 75 -19.84 7.25 18.11
N GLN A 76 -20.50 8.41 18.14
CA GLN A 76 -20.36 9.47 17.14
C GLN A 76 -19.20 10.40 17.51
N GLY A 77 -18.47 10.89 16.51
CA GLY A 77 -17.38 11.87 16.72
C GLY A 77 -16.10 11.29 17.37
N ALA A 78 -15.98 9.97 17.51
CA ALA A 78 -14.76 9.35 18.02
C ALA A 78 -13.61 9.52 17.01
N THR A 79 -12.45 9.97 17.51
CA THR A 79 -11.22 10.05 16.71
C THR A 79 -10.40 8.79 16.92
N VAL A 80 -10.13 8.05 15.84
CA VAL A 80 -9.36 6.81 15.89
C VAL A 80 -8.04 6.99 15.14
N THR A 81 -6.91 6.70 15.79
CA THR A 81 -5.60 6.67 15.15
C THR A 81 -5.11 5.23 15.04
N ILE A 82 -4.86 4.77 13.81
CA ILE A 82 -4.36 3.42 13.54
C ILE A 82 -2.91 3.53 13.08
N LYS A 83 -1.99 2.90 13.82
CA LYS A 83 -0.57 2.81 13.46
C LYS A 83 -0.19 1.34 13.27
N GLN A 84 0.30 1.00 12.08
CA GLN A 84 0.89 -0.31 11.84
C GLN A 84 2.29 -0.36 12.50
N LEU A 85 2.47 -1.25 13.48
CA LEU A 85 3.72 -1.37 14.24
C LEU A 85 4.70 -2.37 13.62
N SER A 86 4.20 -3.44 13.00
CA SER A 86 5.01 -4.52 12.42
C SER A 86 4.38 -5.09 11.14
N LYS A 87 5.12 -5.97 10.46
CA LYS A 87 4.64 -6.79 9.34
C LYS A 87 4.74 -8.25 9.78
N ASP A 88 3.63 -9.00 9.73
CA ASP A 88 3.59 -10.40 10.18
C ASP A 88 4.00 -11.40 9.09
N PHE A 89 4.49 -10.94 7.93
CA PHE A 89 4.90 -11.81 6.83
C PHE A 89 6.39 -11.66 6.52
N PRO A 90 7.09 -12.77 6.22
CA PRO A 90 8.43 -12.71 5.66
C PRO A 90 8.37 -12.06 4.27
N PHE A 91 9.19 -11.05 4.07
CA PHE A 91 9.40 -10.37 2.81
C PHE A 91 10.87 -10.45 2.46
N GLY A 92 11.18 -11.39 1.57
CA GLY A 92 12.54 -11.78 1.26
C GLY A 92 12.84 -11.85 -0.22
N SER A 93 14.12 -12.05 -0.51
CA SER A 93 14.63 -12.37 -1.85
C SER A 93 15.60 -13.53 -1.76
N ALA A 94 15.89 -14.16 -2.89
CA ALA A 94 16.91 -15.18 -2.95
C ALA A 94 18.29 -14.49 -2.91
N ILE A 95 19.24 -15.10 -2.20
CA ILE A 95 20.60 -14.59 -2.03
C ILE A 95 21.60 -15.62 -2.52
N ALA A 96 22.64 -15.13 -3.21
CA ALA A 96 23.78 -15.93 -3.61
C ALA A 96 24.94 -15.75 -2.62
N LYS A 97 25.89 -16.71 -2.59
CA LYS A 97 27.10 -16.70 -1.74
C LYS A 97 27.92 -15.41 -1.82
N THR A 98 27.80 -14.65 -2.91
CA THR A 98 28.45 -13.34 -3.09
C THR A 98 28.09 -12.34 -2.01
N ILE A 99 26.97 -12.50 -1.31
CA ILE A 99 26.58 -11.66 -0.17
C ILE A 99 27.56 -11.75 1.00
N LEU A 100 28.25 -12.88 1.19
CA LEU A 100 29.16 -13.09 2.33
C LEU A 100 30.37 -12.13 2.31
N VAL A 101 30.79 -11.70 1.12
CA VAL A 101 32.01 -10.88 0.94
C VAL A 101 31.70 -9.47 0.44
N ASN A 102 30.43 -9.12 0.20
CA ASN A 102 30.02 -7.83 -0.33
C ASN A 102 29.22 -7.01 0.69
N LEU A 103 29.93 -6.23 1.51
CA LEU A 103 29.33 -5.39 2.55
C LEU A 103 28.33 -4.35 2.01
N PRO A 104 28.57 -3.67 0.86
CA PRO A 104 27.54 -2.84 0.22
C PRO A 104 26.24 -3.59 -0.09
N TYR A 105 26.36 -4.82 -0.60
CA TYR A 105 25.20 -5.65 -0.93
C TYR A 105 24.44 -6.10 0.33
N GLN A 106 25.15 -6.48 1.40
CA GLN A 106 24.55 -6.76 2.72
C GLN A 106 23.76 -5.55 3.23
N ASN A 107 24.37 -4.36 3.22
CA ASN A 107 23.73 -3.12 3.66
C ASN A 107 22.52 -2.74 2.79
N TRP A 108 22.55 -3.04 1.50
CA TRP A 108 21.42 -2.85 0.60
C TRP A 108 20.27 -3.82 0.90
N PHE A 109 20.59 -5.07 1.23
CA PHE A 109 19.65 -6.16 1.49
C PHE A 109 18.90 -5.98 2.81
N VAL A 110 19.60 -5.76 3.92
CA VAL A 110 19.00 -5.61 5.27
C VAL A 110 18.08 -4.39 5.38
N LYS A 111 18.27 -3.37 4.52
CA LYS A 111 17.37 -2.21 4.44
C LYS A 111 16.02 -2.53 3.80
N ARG A 112 15.92 -3.63 3.04
CA ARG A 112 14.79 -3.93 2.15
C ARG A 112 14.07 -5.23 2.51
N PHE A 113 14.80 -6.25 2.92
CA PHE A 113 14.29 -7.60 3.16
C PHE A 113 14.49 -8.01 4.61
N ASN A 114 13.55 -8.80 5.13
CA ASN A 114 13.60 -9.37 6.49
C ASN A 114 13.60 -10.91 6.46
N ALA A 115 13.71 -11.51 5.29
CA ALA A 115 13.82 -12.94 5.07
C ALA A 115 14.71 -13.21 3.85
N GLU A 116 15.34 -14.38 3.79
CA GLU A 116 16.26 -14.77 2.72
C GLU A 116 16.16 -16.27 2.44
N VAL A 117 16.46 -16.65 1.20
CA VAL A 117 16.57 -18.04 0.76
C VAL A 117 17.86 -18.18 -0.03
N PHE A 118 18.68 -19.18 0.26
CA PHE A 118 19.88 -19.48 -0.52
C PHE A 118 19.50 -20.07 -1.88
N GLU A 119 20.05 -19.53 -2.96
CA GLU A 119 19.68 -19.91 -4.34
C GLU A 119 20.06 -21.36 -4.66
N ASP A 120 21.29 -21.77 -4.33
CA ASP A 120 21.83 -23.10 -4.66
C ASP A 120 22.69 -23.71 -3.54
N GLU A 121 22.93 -22.98 -2.46
CA GLU A 121 23.86 -23.39 -1.40
C GLU A 121 23.28 -24.37 -0.37
N LEU A 122 22.00 -24.74 -0.53
CA LEU A 122 21.29 -25.72 0.30
C LEU A 122 20.76 -26.92 -0.50
N LYS A 123 21.23 -27.12 -1.74
CA LYS A 123 20.96 -28.33 -2.53
C LYS A 123 21.93 -29.46 -2.19
#